data_AF-A0A061STE1-F1
#
_entry.id   AF-A0A061STE1-F1
#
_cell.length_a   1.000
_cell.length_b   1.000
_cell.length_c   1.000
_cell.angle_alpha   90.00
_cell.angle_beta   90.00
_cell.angle_gamma   90.00
#
_symmetry.space_group_name_H-M   'P 1'
#
loop_
_entity.id
_entity.type
_entity.pdbx_description
1 polymer ?
#
loop_
_entity_poly.entity_id
_entity_poly.type
_entity_poly.pdbx_seq_one_letter_code
_entity_poly.pdbx_strand_id
1 'polypeptide(L)' 'MNRHRRIYVPWGRYFFTVNIAHRGADVLVRHIEVLRHAVRVTRLARHEHYYLVPINNNVFSLEVF' A
#
# COMPACT_ATOMS: atom_id res chain seq x y z
N MET A 1 -13.80 -17.86 -1.74
CA MET A 1 -14.53 -16.58 -1.57
C MET A 1 -14.04 -15.91 -0.30
N ASN A 2 -13.52 -14.68 -0.37
CA ASN A 2 -12.97 -13.97 0.77
C ASN A 2 -14.10 -13.25 1.54
N ARG A 3 -14.20 -13.41 2.88
CA ARG A 3 -15.25 -12.81 3.75
C ARG A 3 -14.84 -11.53 4.48
N HIS A 4 -13.74 -10.90 4.08
CA HIS A 4 -13.25 -9.69 4.78
C HIS A 4 -14.20 -8.52 4.51
N ARG A 5 -14.73 -7.91 5.58
CA ARG A 5 -15.57 -6.71 5.51
C ARG A 5 -14.68 -5.47 5.58
N ARG A 6 -14.84 -4.55 4.63
CA ARG A 6 -14.21 -3.23 4.72
C ARG A 6 -14.93 -2.40 5.79
N ILE A 7 -14.17 -1.90 6.75
CA ILE A 7 -14.66 -1.03 7.82
C ILE A 7 -14.32 0.41 7.42
N TYR A 8 -15.30 1.30 7.48
CA TYR A 8 -15.15 2.72 7.17
C TYR A 8 -15.54 3.53 8.40
N VAL A 9 -14.53 4.00 9.12
CA VAL A 9 -14.62 4.89 10.28
C VAL A 9 -13.94 6.21 9.92
N PRO A 10 -14.62 7.36 10.09
CA PRO A 10 -13.99 8.68 9.94
C PRO A 10 -12.79 8.81 10.88
N TRP A 11 -11.66 9.34 10.38
CA TRP A 11 -10.39 9.44 11.11
C TRP A 11 -9.78 8.10 11.56
N GLY A 12 -10.32 6.99 11.04
CA GLY A 12 -9.76 5.67 11.25
C GLY A 12 -8.42 5.54 10.54
N ARG A 13 -7.44 4.95 11.23
CA ARG A 13 -6.15 4.60 10.63
C ARG A 13 -6.22 3.19 10.08
N TYR A 14 -5.82 3.00 8.83
CA TYR A 14 -5.86 1.71 8.16
C TYR A 14 -4.46 1.23 7.82
N PHE A 15 -4.23 -0.06 8.03
CA PHE A 15 -3.02 -0.75 7.61
C PHE A 15 -3.38 -1.74 6.51
N PHE A 16 -2.69 -1.64 5.37
CA PHE A 16 -2.86 -2.55 4.24
C PHE A 16 -1.55 -3.27 3.94
N THR A 17 -1.63 -4.60 3.82
CA THR A 17 -0.52 -5.39 3.30
C THR A 17 -0.76 -5.66 1.82
N VAL A 18 0.17 -5.21 0.97
CA VAL A 18 0.15 -5.52 -0.47
C VAL A 18 1.24 -6.55 -0.76
N ASN A 19 0.87 -7.65 -1.43
CA ASN A 19 1.78 -8.69 -1.88
C ASN A 19 1.65 -8.84 -3.40
N ILE A 20 2.76 -9.06 -4.09
CA ILE A 20 2.72 -9.39 -5.51
C ILE A 20 2.30 -10.84 -5.74
N ALA A 21 1.56 -11.09 -6.81
CA ALA A 21 1.07 -12.43 -7.12
C ALA A 21 2.21 -13.45 -7.28
N HIS A 22 3.33 -13.03 -7.85
CA HIS A 22 4.51 -13.87 -8.02
C HIS A 22 5.50 -13.72 -6.86
N ARG A 23 5.50 -14.70 -5.95
CA ARG A 23 6.27 -14.70 -4.68
C ARG A 23 7.80 -14.59 -4.84
N GLY A 24 8.35 -14.85 -6.03
CA GLY A 24 9.78 -14.78 -6.31
C GLY A 24 10.23 -13.55 -7.10
N ALA A 25 9.29 -12.69 -7.52
CA ALA A 25 9.64 -11.42 -8.15
C ALA A 25 10.24 -10.48 -7.09
N ASP A 26 10.70 -9.31 -7.52
CA ASP A 26 11.24 -8.22 -6.70
C ASP A 26 10.74 -6.87 -7.24
N VAL A 27 9.68 -6.90 -8.05
CA VAL A 27 9.31 -5.79 -8.95
C VAL A 27 8.99 -4.50 -8.19
N LEU A 28 8.44 -4.63 -6.97
CA LEU A 28 8.09 -3.49 -6.11
C LEU A 28 9.33 -2.81 -5.53
N VAL A 29 10.39 -3.56 -5.24
CA VAL A 29 11.67 -2.99 -4.79
C VAL A 29 12.46 -2.47 -5.98
N ARG A 30 12.54 -3.26 -7.07
CA ARG A 30 13.27 -2.88 -8.29
C ARG A 30 12.78 -1.56 -8.87
N HIS A 31 11.47 -1.31 -8.83
CA HIS A 31 10.85 -0.08 -9.30
C HIS A 31 10.25 0.74 -8.16
N ILE A 32 10.95 0.82 -7.03
CA ILE A 32 10.48 1.53 -5.83
C ILE A 32 10.08 2.99 -6.12
N GLU A 33 10.76 3.67 -7.05
CA GLU A 33 10.43 5.04 -7.44
C GLU A 33 9.07 5.15 -8.14
N VAL A 34 8.73 4.17 -8.99
CA VAL A 34 7.41 4.11 -9.64
C VAL A 34 6.32 3.88 -8.59
N LEU A 35 6.56 2.99 -7.63
CA LEU A 35 5.63 2.74 -6.53
C LEU A 35 5.43 3.99 -5.66
N ARG A 36 6.52 4.67 -5.29
CA ARG A 36 6.48 5.93 -4.53
C ARG A 36 5.74 7.02 -5.31
N HIS A 37 5.96 7.11 -6.62
CA HIS A 37 5.25 8.07 -7.47
C HIS A 37 3.75 7.80 -7.50
N ALA A 38 3.33 6.55 -7.73
CA ALA A 38 1.92 6.16 -7.74
C ALA A 38 1.21 6.49 -6.41
N VAL A 39 1.87 6.22 -5.27
CA VAL A 39 1.31 6.56 -3.95
C VAL A 39 1.25 8.07 -3.74
N ARG A 40 2.25 8.84 -4.19
CA ARG A 40 2.22 10.30 -4.14
C ARG A 40 1.05 10.89 -4.95
N VAL A 41 0.83 10.41 -6.17
CA VAL A 41 -0.27 10.86 -7.02
C VAL A 41 -1.62 10.54 -6.37
N THR A 42 -1.77 9.32 -5.84
CA THR A 42 -2.98 8.91 -5.14
C THR A 42 -3.25 9.77 -3.91
N ARG A 43 -2.20 10.08 -3.15
CA ARG A 43 -2.25 11.00 -2.01
C ARG A 43 -2.79 12.37 -2.39
N LEU A 44 -2.23 12.97 -3.43
CA LEU A 44 -2.62 14.31 -3.88
C LEU A 44 -4.07 14.34 -4.36
N ALA A 45 -4.55 13.26 -4.98
CA ALA A 45 -5.94 13.18 -5.47
C ALA A 45 -6.98 12.98 -4.34
N ARG A 46 -6.59 12.38 -3.20
CA ARG A 46 -7.52 12.02 -2.11
C ARG A 46 -7.35 12.83 -0.83
N HIS A 47 -6.33 13.66 -0.72
CA HIS A 47 -6.00 14.43 0.48
C HIS A 47 -5.81 13.60 1.77
N GLU A 48 -5.52 12.29 1.66
CA GLU A 48 -5.27 11.38 2.79
C GLU A 48 -3.77 11.29 3.13
N HIS A 49 -3.37 11.01 4.37
CA HIS A 49 -1.96 10.83 4.70
C HIS A 49 -1.52 9.37 4.51
N TYR A 50 -0.59 9.12 3.59
CA TYR A 50 -0.09 7.77 3.28
C TYR A 50 1.38 7.58 3.67
N TYR A 51 1.69 6.46 4.32
CA TYR A 51 3.05 5.98 4.55
C TYR A 51 3.26 4.60 3.91
N LEU A 52 4.34 4.47 3.15
CA LEU A 52 4.77 3.21 2.52
C LEU A 52 5.99 2.67 3.27
N VAL A 53 5.87 1.46 3.82
CA VAL A 53 6.96 0.77 4.52
C VAL A 53 7.24 -0.57 3.83
N PRO A 54 8.43 -0.79 3.26
CA PRO A 54 8.82 -2.11 2.76
C PRO A 54 8.98 -3.08 3.94
N ILE A 55 8.30 -4.21 3.88
CA ILE A 55 8.46 -5.30 4.87
C ILE A 55 9.46 -6.34 4.34
N ASN A 56 9.39 -6.66 3.06
CA ASN A 56 10.37 -7.47 2.35
C ASN A 56 10.29 -7.17 0.84
N ASN A 57 11.04 -7.91 0.02
CA ASN A 57 11.11 -7.67 -1.42
C ASN A 57 9.76 -7.70 -2.15
N ASN A 58 8.75 -8.36 -1.57
CA ASN A 58 7.45 -8.63 -2.16
C ASN A 58 6.27 -8.16 -1.33
N VAL A 59 6.53 -7.55 -0.17
CA VAL A 59 5.51 -7.15 0.78
C VAL A 59 5.76 -5.72 1.22
N PHE A 60 4.73 -4.90 1.06
CA PHE A 60 4.71 -3.52 1.52
C PHE A 60 3.53 -3.31 2.45
N SER A 61 3.78 -2.56 3.52
CA SER A 61 2.73 -1.94 4.31
C SER A 61 2.39 -0.57 3.71
N LEU A 62 1.10 -0.31 3.56
CA LEU A 62 0.55 1.01 3.32
C LEU A 62 -0.31 1.41 4.52
N GLU A 63 0.10 2.47 5.21
CA GLU A 63 -0.64 3.04 6.32
C GLU A 63 -1.34 4.32 5.87
N VAL A 64 -2.64 4.42 6.16
CA VAL A 64 -3.49 5.56 5.83
C VAL A 64 -3.98 6.20 7.11
N PHE A 65 -3.79 7.51 7.25
CA PHE A 65 -4.18 8.34 8.39
C PHE A 65 -5.17 9.42 7.98
#